data_AF-W0MYN3-F1
#
_entry.id   AF-W0MYN3-F1
#
_cell.length_a   1.000
_cell.length_b   1.000
_cell.length_c   1.000
_cell.angle_alpha   90.00
_cell.angle_beta   90.00
_cell.angle_gamma   90.00
#
_symmetry.space_group_name_H-M   'P 1'
#
loop_
_entity.id
_entity.type
_entity.pdbx_description
1 polymer ?
#
loop_
_entity_poly.entity_id
_entity_poly.type
_entity_poly.pdbx_seq_one_letter_code
_entity_poly.pdbx_strand_id
1 'polypeptide(L)'
;MSYNVSPVGYVRSCFKEKFAIPRQPQLAPAARGVLELVAPFDQGEAVQGLEQVSHVWLLFLFHLALEDKPRLKVRPPRLGGNQSMGVFATRATHRPNGIGQSVVKLDKVEPGRLWLSGIDLLDGTPVLDIKPYVPYADAVSEARNDIASAAPELIPVQWQDAALVQAHEHALRLNEPLVELIEQCLAQDPRPAYQLPTPERRYGARFWDLDVRWHYPQAGAIRVLEVTLATNSAH
;
A
#
# COMPACT_ATOMS: atom_id res chain seq x y z
N MET A 1 -30.98 -7.14 6.81
CA MET A 1 -30.97 -5.67 6.69
C MET A 1 -29.61 -5.28 6.12
N SER A 2 -29.57 -4.52 5.04
CA SER A 2 -28.32 -4.00 4.46
C SER A 2 -28.13 -2.55 4.89
N TYR A 3 -26.88 -2.13 5.02
CA TYR A 3 -26.50 -0.74 5.27
C TYR A 3 -25.70 -0.23 4.08
N ASN A 4 -25.98 1.00 3.67
CA ASN A 4 -25.26 1.66 2.59
C ASN A 4 -24.25 2.64 3.19
N VAL A 5 -23.07 2.69 2.58
CA VAL A 5 -22.02 3.66 2.90
C VAL A 5 -21.60 4.35 1.61
N SER A 6 -21.17 5.60 1.74
CA SER A 6 -20.68 6.40 0.62
C SER A 6 -19.26 6.87 0.93
N PRO A 7 -18.35 6.91 -0.06
CA PRO A 7 -17.00 7.43 0.17
C PRO A 7 -17.03 8.90 0.60
N VAL A 8 -16.15 9.26 1.54
CA VAL A 8 -15.86 10.65 1.94
C VAL A 8 -14.73 11.24 1.11
N GLY A 9 -13.98 10.42 0.37
CA GLY A 9 -12.92 10.83 -0.52
C GLY A 9 -12.27 9.67 -1.27
N TYR A 10 -11.32 9.99 -2.14
CA TYR A 10 -10.56 9.05 -2.94
C TYR A 10 -9.06 9.31 -2.81
N VAL A 11 -8.27 8.24 -2.66
CA VAL A 11 -6.81 8.36 -2.56
C VAL A 11 -6.18 8.49 -3.94
N ARG A 12 -5.38 9.53 -4.14
CA ARG A 12 -4.34 9.62 -5.18
C ARG A 12 -3.06 9.03 -4.62
N SER A 13 -2.67 7.87 -5.12
CA SER A 13 -1.59 7.06 -4.56
C SER A 13 -0.39 6.96 -5.49
N CYS A 14 0.79 6.78 -4.89
CA CYS A 14 1.98 6.30 -5.59
C CYS A 14 1.80 4.92 -6.21
N PHE A 15 0.86 4.08 -5.73
CA PHE A 15 0.63 2.74 -6.28
C PHE A 15 -0.42 2.73 -7.39
N LYS A 16 -0.03 2.42 -8.63
CA LYS A 16 -0.97 2.32 -9.77
C LYS A 16 -1.48 0.92 -10.07
N GLU A 17 -0.93 -0.08 -9.40
CA GLU A 17 -1.38 -1.47 -9.49
C GLU A 17 -1.19 -2.19 -8.15
N LYS A 18 -1.84 -3.35 -8.00
CA LYS A 18 -1.81 -4.12 -6.74
C LYS A 18 -0.44 -4.73 -6.44
N PHE A 19 0.35 -4.99 -7.47
CA PHE A 19 1.65 -5.65 -7.31
C PHE A 19 2.66 -4.65 -6.70
N ALA A 20 3.51 -5.14 -5.80
CA ALA A 20 4.46 -4.35 -5.01
C ALA A 20 3.87 -3.34 -4.00
N ILE A 21 2.54 -3.26 -3.82
CA ILE A 21 1.96 -2.58 -2.65
C ILE A 21 2.38 -3.34 -1.38
N PRO A 22 2.85 -2.63 -0.32
CA PRO A 22 3.13 -3.25 0.97
C PRO A 22 1.94 -4.05 1.50
N ARG A 23 2.21 -5.18 2.14
CA ARG A 23 1.13 -6.07 2.61
C ARG A 23 0.40 -5.54 3.85
N GLN A 24 0.98 -4.56 4.52
CA GLN A 24 0.49 -3.89 5.73
C GLN A 24 0.98 -2.43 5.69
N PRO A 25 0.26 -1.50 6.34
CA PRO A 25 0.69 -0.11 6.42
C PRO A 25 2.03 0.01 7.15
N GLN A 26 2.73 1.14 6.94
CA GLN A 26 4.03 1.46 7.57
C GLN A 26 5.22 0.56 7.19
N LEU A 27 5.04 -0.50 6.39
CA LEU A 27 6.17 -1.28 5.87
C LEU A 27 6.95 -0.55 4.76
N ALA A 28 6.35 0.48 4.15
CA ALA A 28 7.04 1.45 3.30
C ALA A 28 6.68 2.87 3.71
N PRO A 29 7.35 3.45 4.73
CA PRO A 29 7.10 4.82 5.18
C PRO A 29 7.21 5.89 4.08
N ALA A 30 8.02 5.67 3.05
CA ALA A 30 8.17 6.55 1.91
C ALA A 30 6.97 6.55 0.95
N ALA A 31 6.00 5.65 1.13
CA ALA A 31 4.81 5.58 0.29
C ALA A 31 3.91 6.79 0.55
N ARG A 32 3.76 7.65 -0.45
CA ARG A 32 2.99 8.90 -0.36
C ARG A 32 1.67 8.84 -1.12
N GLY A 33 0.69 9.58 -0.64
CA GLY A 33 -0.53 9.86 -1.37
C GLY A 33 -1.30 11.04 -0.82
N VAL A 34 -2.36 11.42 -1.53
CA VAL A 34 -3.27 12.49 -1.14
C VAL A 34 -4.69 11.93 -1.11
N LEU A 35 -5.37 12.06 0.03
CA LEU A 35 -6.80 11.82 0.09
C LEU A 35 -7.54 13.08 -0.36
N GLU A 36 -8.17 13.02 -1.54
CA GLU A 36 -9.05 14.06 -2.05
C GLU A 36 -10.46 13.81 -1.51
N LEU A 37 -10.95 14.72 -0.66
CA LEU A 37 -12.29 14.66 -0.10
C LEU A 37 -13.33 15.07 -1.14
N VAL A 38 -14.52 14.50 -1.04
CA VAL A 38 -15.66 14.89 -1.86
C VAL A 38 -16.61 15.80 -1.08
N ALA A 39 -17.41 16.58 -1.80
CA ALA A 39 -18.47 17.38 -1.19
C ALA A 39 -19.42 16.51 -0.34
N PRO A 40 -19.89 17.01 0.83
CA PRO A 40 -19.62 18.33 1.40
C PRO A 40 -18.36 18.39 2.30
N PHE A 41 -17.57 17.31 2.38
CA PHE A 41 -16.44 17.21 3.30
C PHE A 41 -15.20 18.00 2.83
N ASP A 42 -15.22 18.50 1.60
CA ASP A 42 -14.12 19.19 0.94
C ASP A 42 -13.96 20.68 1.33
N GLN A 43 -14.89 21.22 2.13
CA GLN A 43 -14.90 22.62 2.55
C GLN A 43 -13.95 22.93 3.72
N GLY A 44 -13.49 21.90 4.44
CA GLY A 44 -12.50 22.01 5.52
C GLY A 44 -13.08 21.84 6.93
N GLU A 45 -14.37 22.11 7.14
CA GLU A 45 -15.01 21.97 8.46
C GLU A 45 -14.92 20.53 8.98
N ALA A 46 -15.05 19.54 8.08
CA ALA A 46 -14.98 18.13 8.44
C ALA A 46 -13.58 17.66 8.89
N VAL A 47 -12.53 18.41 8.57
CA VAL A 47 -11.13 18.07 8.89
C VAL A 47 -10.49 19.02 9.90
N GLN A 48 -11.22 20.04 10.36
CA GLN A 48 -10.74 20.97 11.36
C GLN A 48 -10.30 20.22 12.63
N GLY A 49 -9.08 20.49 13.11
CA GLY A 49 -8.50 19.85 14.28
C GLY A 49 -7.61 18.64 13.96
N LEU A 50 -7.64 18.10 12.73
CA LEU A 50 -6.74 17.00 12.34
C LEU A 50 -5.27 17.43 12.32
N GLU A 51 -4.97 18.72 12.18
CA GLU A 51 -3.62 19.27 12.29
C GLU A 51 -2.97 19.05 13.67
N GLN A 52 -3.75 18.68 14.68
CA GLN A 52 -3.27 18.39 16.04
C GLN A 52 -2.78 16.94 16.20
N VAL A 53 -2.95 16.07 15.20
CA VAL A 53 -2.52 14.66 15.25
C VAL A 53 -1.54 14.33 14.13
N SER A 54 -0.62 13.41 14.41
CA SER A 54 0.39 12.97 13.43
C SER A 54 -0.06 11.77 12.59
N HIS A 55 -1.09 11.03 13.03
CA HIS A 55 -1.55 9.81 12.40
C HIS A 55 -3.07 9.72 12.42
N VAL A 56 -3.62 9.08 11.38
CA VAL A 56 -5.05 8.79 11.26
C VAL A 56 -5.27 7.34 10.85
N TRP A 57 -6.38 6.77 11.32
CA TRP A 57 -6.98 5.61 10.72
C TRP A 57 -7.75 6.01 9.47
N LEU A 58 -7.51 5.29 8.38
CA LEU A 58 -8.37 5.29 7.20
C LEU A 58 -9.15 4.00 7.15
N LEU A 59 -10.48 4.09 7.06
CA LEU A 59 -11.34 2.97 6.68
C LEU A 59 -11.67 3.11 5.19
N PHE A 60 -11.43 2.08 4.39
CA PHE A 60 -11.53 2.19 2.93
C PHE A 60 -12.10 0.92 2.31
N LEU A 61 -12.51 0.97 1.05
CA LEU A 61 -12.95 -0.23 0.32
C LEU A 61 -11.83 -0.81 -0.54
N PHE A 62 -11.65 -2.12 -0.46
CA PHE A 62 -10.95 -2.92 -1.46
C PHE A 62 -11.78 -2.99 -2.76
N HIS A 63 -11.97 -1.85 -3.42
CA HIS A 63 -12.85 -1.66 -4.56
C HIS A 63 -12.56 -2.59 -5.75
N LEU A 64 -11.33 -3.10 -5.88
CA LEU A 64 -10.96 -4.11 -6.89
C LEU A 64 -11.01 -5.57 -6.37
N ALA A 65 -11.58 -5.82 -5.20
CA ALA A 65 -11.70 -7.15 -4.59
C ALA A 65 -13.11 -7.43 -4.03
N LEU A 66 -14.09 -6.61 -4.42
CA LEU A 66 -15.50 -6.83 -4.09
C LEU A 66 -16.02 -8.04 -4.87
N GLU A 67 -16.76 -8.90 -4.18
CA GLU A 67 -17.31 -10.14 -4.74
C GLU A 67 -18.79 -10.26 -4.37
N ASP A 68 -19.62 -10.73 -5.31
CA ASP A 68 -21.05 -10.92 -5.07
C ASP A 68 -21.32 -12.03 -4.04
N LYS A 69 -20.41 -13.01 -3.93
CA LYS A 69 -20.51 -14.14 -3.02
C LYS A 69 -19.40 -14.08 -1.97
N PRO A 70 -19.73 -14.01 -0.66
CA PRO A 70 -18.73 -13.92 0.39
C PRO A 70 -17.90 -15.20 0.50
N ARG A 71 -16.58 -15.05 0.59
CA ARG A 71 -15.67 -16.15 0.92
C ARG A 71 -15.63 -16.37 2.44
N LEU A 72 -15.79 -17.62 2.87
CA LEU A 72 -15.64 -17.99 4.28
C LEU A 72 -14.18 -18.28 4.66
N LYS A 73 -13.36 -18.68 3.69
CA LYS A 73 -11.95 -19.00 3.88
C LYS A 73 -11.09 -18.42 2.76
N VAL A 74 -9.82 -18.16 3.07
CA VAL A 74 -8.79 -17.64 2.16
C VAL A 74 -7.46 -18.37 2.40
N ARG A 75 -6.49 -18.19 1.50
CA ARG A 75 -5.14 -18.76 1.60
C ARG A 75 -4.11 -17.63 1.73
N PRO A 76 -3.75 -17.21 2.95
CA PRO A 76 -2.80 -16.12 3.16
C PRO A 76 -1.41 -16.48 2.62
N PRO A 77 -0.70 -15.54 1.95
CA PRO A 77 0.67 -15.77 1.49
C PRO A 77 1.64 -16.19 2.59
N ARG A 78 1.46 -15.65 3.81
CA ARG A 78 2.31 -15.96 4.98
C ARG A 78 2.23 -17.43 5.42
N LEU A 79 1.16 -18.15 5.08
CA LEU A 79 1.03 -19.59 5.37
C LEU A 79 1.45 -20.46 4.17
N GLY A 80 2.40 -19.98 3.37
CA GLY A 80 2.90 -20.65 2.17
C GLY A 80 1.87 -20.80 1.04
N GLY A 81 0.71 -20.13 1.13
CA GLY A 81 -0.37 -20.19 0.14
C GLY A 81 -1.13 -21.52 0.06
N ASN A 82 -0.72 -22.54 0.80
CA ASN A 82 -1.36 -23.87 0.76
C ASN A 82 -2.34 -24.10 1.91
N GLN A 83 -2.14 -23.44 3.05
CA GLN A 83 -3.04 -23.53 4.19
C GLN A 83 -4.20 -22.55 4.04
N SER A 84 -5.42 -23.06 4.27
CA SER A 84 -6.66 -22.28 4.24
C SER A 84 -7.05 -21.85 5.66
N MET A 85 -7.49 -20.61 5.82
CA MET A 85 -7.89 -20.04 7.11
C MET A 85 -9.20 -19.26 6.97
N GLY A 86 -9.99 -19.18 8.05
CA GLY A 86 -11.22 -18.38 8.06
C GLY A 86 -10.93 -16.92 7.72
N VAL A 87 -11.78 -16.30 6.90
CA VAL A 87 -11.56 -14.94 6.38
C VAL A 87 -11.38 -13.90 7.51
N PHE A 88 -12.11 -14.04 8.62
CA PHE A 88 -12.03 -13.13 9.77
C PHE A 88 -10.81 -13.37 10.67
N ALA A 89 -10.10 -14.48 10.51
CA ALA A 89 -8.80 -14.71 11.15
C ALA A 89 -7.64 -14.08 10.33
N THR A 90 -7.95 -13.36 9.24
CA THR A 90 -6.97 -12.78 8.31
C THR A 90 -7.23 -11.30 8.06
N ARG A 91 -6.25 -10.64 7.43
CA ARG A 91 -6.40 -9.32 6.81
C ARG A 91 -6.51 -9.41 5.28
N ALA A 92 -7.11 -10.48 4.75
CA ALA A 92 -7.28 -10.63 3.30
C ALA A 92 -8.21 -9.56 2.72
N THR A 93 -8.00 -9.18 1.47
CA THR A 93 -8.82 -8.17 0.77
C THR A 93 -10.22 -8.70 0.43
N HIS A 94 -10.33 -9.99 0.09
CA HIS A 94 -11.59 -10.67 -0.18
C HIS A 94 -12.32 -10.95 1.14
N ARG A 95 -13.32 -10.12 1.47
CA ARG A 95 -14.13 -10.20 2.70
C ARG A 95 -15.59 -9.86 2.39
N PRO A 96 -16.56 -10.28 3.23
CA PRO A 96 -17.98 -10.01 2.98
C PRO A 96 -18.32 -8.51 2.82
N ASN A 97 -17.75 -7.66 3.66
CA ASN A 97 -17.76 -6.21 3.50
C ASN A 97 -16.31 -5.83 3.27
N GLY A 98 -15.89 -5.60 2.02
CA GLY A 98 -14.49 -5.39 1.60
C GLY A 98 -13.82 -4.14 2.19
N ILE A 99 -13.89 -3.95 3.51
CA ILE A 99 -13.38 -2.83 4.27
C ILE A 99 -11.97 -3.16 4.73
N GLY A 100 -11.04 -2.30 4.33
CA GLY A 100 -9.67 -2.23 4.82
C GLY A 100 -9.52 -1.16 5.89
N GLN A 101 -8.41 -1.24 6.61
CA GLN A 101 -8.05 -0.29 7.67
C GLN A 101 -6.54 -0.09 7.68
N SER A 102 -6.09 1.16 7.64
CA SER A 102 -4.67 1.51 7.68
C SER A 102 -4.40 2.68 8.62
N VAL A 103 -3.37 2.58 9.46
CA VAL A 103 -2.78 3.75 10.14
C VAL A 103 -1.79 4.39 9.18
N VAL A 104 -2.00 5.65 8.87
CA VAL A 104 -1.12 6.42 7.98
C VAL A 104 -0.65 7.68 8.70
N LYS A 105 0.52 8.18 8.32
CA LYS A 105 1.00 9.47 8.81
C LYS A 105 0.25 10.58 8.09
N LEU A 106 -0.19 11.58 8.84
CA LEU A 106 -0.80 12.80 8.33
C LEU A 106 0.28 13.88 8.24
N ASP A 107 0.73 14.19 7.02
CA ASP A 107 1.81 15.15 6.80
C ASP A 107 1.31 16.58 6.70
N LYS A 108 0.10 16.77 6.13
CA LYS A 108 -0.51 18.09 5.93
C LYS A 108 -2.03 17.98 5.80
N VAL A 109 -2.73 18.97 6.36
CA VAL A 109 -4.19 19.15 6.23
C VAL A 109 -4.44 20.41 5.42
N GLU A 110 -5.26 20.31 4.38
CA GLU A 110 -5.80 21.42 3.59
C GLU A 110 -7.30 21.21 3.39
N PRO A 111 -8.09 22.28 3.12
CA PRO A 111 -9.46 22.11 2.66
C PRO A 111 -9.52 21.17 1.46
N GLY A 112 -10.30 20.09 1.59
CA GLY A 112 -10.46 19.09 0.53
C GLY A 112 -9.33 18.08 0.37
N ARG A 113 -8.19 18.23 1.06
CA ARG A 113 -7.02 17.36 0.84
C ARG A 113 -6.26 17.03 2.12
N LEU A 114 -5.98 15.74 2.32
CA LEU A 114 -5.05 15.26 3.34
C LEU A 114 -3.83 14.64 2.68
N TRP A 115 -2.64 15.12 3.01
CA TRP A 115 -1.37 14.59 2.53
C TRP A 115 -0.88 13.52 3.48
N LEU A 116 -0.56 12.35 2.94
CA LEU A 116 -0.36 11.13 3.72
C LEU A 116 0.95 10.42 3.34
N SER A 117 1.60 9.82 4.33
CA SER A 117 2.76 8.93 4.16
C SER A 117 2.56 7.58 4.86
N GLY A 118 3.32 6.57 4.45
CA GLY A 118 3.21 5.20 4.94
C GLY A 118 1.93 4.48 4.49
N ILE A 119 1.35 4.92 3.36
CA ILE A 119 0.12 4.36 2.82
C ILE A 119 0.34 2.95 2.22
N ASP A 120 -0.71 2.16 2.14
CA ASP A 120 -0.78 0.86 1.47
C ASP A 120 -2.03 0.75 0.56
N LEU A 121 -2.52 1.88 0.07
CA LEU A 121 -3.75 1.99 -0.70
C LEU A 121 -3.46 2.16 -2.20
N LEU A 122 -4.20 1.44 -3.04
CA LEU A 122 -4.15 1.61 -4.50
C LEU A 122 -4.69 2.99 -4.90
N ASP A 123 -4.19 3.56 -5.99
CA ASP A 123 -4.75 4.77 -6.58
C ASP A 123 -6.25 4.61 -6.90
N GLY A 124 -7.03 5.64 -6.59
CA GLY A 124 -8.49 5.61 -6.73
C GLY A 124 -9.21 4.88 -5.60
N THR A 125 -8.50 4.40 -4.56
CA THR A 125 -9.16 3.73 -3.43
C THR A 125 -10.15 4.67 -2.73
N PRO A 126 -11.43 4.29 -2.60
CA PRO A 126 -12.42 5.09 -1.88
C PRO A 126 -12.25 4.92 -0.37
N VAL A 127 -12.20 6.05 0.33
CA VAL A 127 -12.16 6.12 1.80
C VAL A 127 -13.58 6.33 2.30
N LEU A 128 -13.99 5.52 3.28
CA LEU A 128 -15.28 5.59 3.94
C LEU A 128 -15.25 6.49 5.17
N ASP A 129 -14.13 6.53 5.89
CA ASP A 129 -14.04 7.25 7.16
C ASP A 129 -12.58 7.53 7.54
N ILE A 130 -12.39 8.58 8.34
CA ILE A 130 -11.09 9.08 8.81
C ILE A 130 -11.21 9.29 10.32
N LYS A 131 -10.30 8.73 11.11
CA LYS A 131 -10.28 8.92 12.56
C LYS A 131 -8.89 9.28 13.04
N PRO A 132 -8.72 10.24 13.97
CA PRO A 132 -7.42 10.46 14.60
C PRO A 132 -6.97 9.17 15.30
N TYR A 133 -5.70 8.81 15.13
CA TYR A 133 -5.10 7.73 15.90
C TYR A 133 -4.92 8.19 17.35
N VAL A 134 -5.40 7.40 18.31
CA VAL A 134 -5.36 7.72 19.73
C VAL A 134 -4.42 6.74 20.44
N PRO A 135 -3.15 7.10 20.71
CA PRO A 135 -2.15 6.13 21.17
C PRO A 135 -2.56 5.33 22.40
N TYR A 136 -3.16 5.98 23.41
CA TYR A 136 -3.55 5.28 24.65
C TYR A 136 -4.73 4.30 24.47
N ALA A 137 -5.50 4.43 23.38
CA ALA A 137 -6.68 3.60 23.12
C ALA A 137 -6.43 2.57 22.00
N ASP A 138 -5.64 2.94 20.99
CA ASP A 138 -5.38 2.13 19.81
C ASP A 138 -4.12 1.24 19.94
N ALA A 139 -3.18 1.60 20.83
CA ALA A 139 -1.99 0.80 21.09
C ALA A 139 -2.24 -0.16 22.26
N VAL A 140 -2.31 -1.46 21.96
CA VAL A 140 -2.46 -2.53 22.95
C VAL A 140 -1.15 -3.32 22.98
N SER A 141 -0.24 -2.96 23.89
CA SER A 141 1.14 -3.47 23.91
C SER A 141 1.26 -4.98 24.15
N GLU A 142 0.26 -5.55 24.80
CA GLU A 142 0.13 -6.94 25.21
C GLU A 142 -0.59 -7.82 24.17
N ALA A 143 -1.04 -7.23 23.05
CA ALA A 143 -1.69 -7.98 21.98
C ALA A 143 -0.73 -9.03 21.37
N ARG A 144 -1.27 -10.23 21.09
CA ARG A 144 -0.52 -11.33 20.45
C ARG A 144 -1.17 -11.72 19.12
N ASN A 145 -0.33 -12.04 18.14
CA ASN A 145 -0.75 -12.58 16.84
C ASN A 145 0.22 -13.66 16.39
N ASP A 146 -0.02 -14.91 16.78
CA ASP A 146 0.88 -16.02 16.47
C ASP A 146 0.90 -16.39 14.97
N ILE A 147 -0.03 -15.87 14.17
CA ILE A 147 -0.08 -16.08 12.71
C ILE A 147 0.82 -15.07 11.97
N ALA A 148 0.98 -13.88 12.53
CA ALA A 148 1.70 -12.76 11.95
C ALA A 148 2.47 -12.00 13.04
N SER A 149 3.34 -12.71 13.75
CA SER A 149 4.02 -12.24 14.94
C SER A 149 5.13 -11.22 14.68
N ALA A 150 5.65 -11.19 13.45
CA ALA A 150 6.71 -10.27 13.04
C ALA A 150 6.45 -9.64 11.67
N ALA A 151 7.19 -8.57 11.39
CA ALA A 151 7.34 -8.03 10.05
C ALA A 151 8.04 -9.07 9.14
N PRO A 152 7.83 -9.02 7.82
CA PRO A 152 8.57 -9.86 6.89
C PRO A 152 10.08 -9.61 6.99
N GLU A 153 10.88 -10.65 6.81
CA GLU A 153 12.32 -10.50 6.61
C GLU A 153 12.56 -9.72 5.31
N LEU A 154 13.42 -8.69 5.40
CA LEU A 154 13.75 -7.86 4.26
C LEU A 154 14.89 -8.49 3.46
N ILE A 155 14.78 -8.46 2.14
CA ILE A 155 15.85 -8.88 1.23
C ILE A 155 16.60 -7.67 0.68
N PRO A 156 17.94 -7.75 0.50
CA PRO A 156 18.72 -6.66 -0.08
C PRO A 156 18.24 -6.29 -1.48
N VAL A 157 18.06 -4.99 -1.70
CA VAL A 157 17.76 -4.40 -3.01
C VAL A 157 19.04 -3.75 -3.52
N GLN A 158 19.52 -4.21 -4.66
CA GLN A 158 20.65 -3.62 -5.37
C GLN A 158 20.14 -2.89 -6.60
N TRP A 159 20.94 -1.93 -7.07
CA TRP A 159 20.65 -1.19 -8.29
C TRP A 159 21.69 -1.49 -9.35
N GLN A 160 21.25 -1.58 -10.60
CA GLN A 160 22.14 -1.32 -11.72
C GLN A 160 22.44 0.18 -11.78
N ASP A 161 23.69 0.56 -12.06
CA ASP A 161 24.13 1.97 -12.01
C ASP A 161 23.22 2.90 -12.82
N ALA A 162 22.89 2.49 -14.06
CA ALA A 162 21.97 3.25 -14.91
C ALA A 162 20.56 3.39 -14.30
N ALA A 163 20.06 2.36 -13.63
CA ALA A 163 18.74 2.38 -12.99
C ALA A 163 18.70 3.33 -11.78
N LEU A 164 19.80 3.39 -11.01
CA LEU A 164 19.89 4.31 -9.89
C LEU A 164 19.93 5.77 -10.36
N VAL A 165 20.64 6.06 -11.45
CA VAL A 165 20.64 7.38 -12.08
C VAL A 165 19.23 7.77 -12.53
N GLN A 166 18.55 6.88 -13.26
CA GLN A 166 17.15 7.09 -13.69
C GLN A 166 16.22 7.35 -12.49
N ALA A 167 16.36 6.58 -11.42
CA ALA A 167 15.55 6.73 -10.21
C ALA A 167 15.80 8.09 -9.53
N HIS A 168 17.04 8.57 -9.43
CA HIS A 168 17.34 9.90 -8.89
C HIS A 168 16.78 11.03 -9.76
N GLU A 169 16.91 10.94 -11.09
CA GLU A 169 16.34 11.93 -12.01
C GLU A 169 14.81 12.01 -11.87
N HIS A 170 14.15 10.86 -11.79
CA HIS A 170 12.70 10.80 -11.60
C HIS A 170 12.26 11.22 -10.19
N ALA A 171 13.04 10.93 -9.14
CA ALA A 171 12.79 11.42 -7.79
C ALA A 171 12.76 12.95 -7.75
N LEU A 172 13.73 13.60 -8.40
CA LEU A 172 13.79 15.05 -8.53
C LEU A 172 12.61 15.60 -9.33
N ARG A 173 12.27 14.97 -10.46
CA ARG A 173 11.14 15.38 -11.32
C ARG A 173 9.80 15.32 -10.58
N LEU A 174 9.57 14.24 -9.83
CA LEU A 174 8.33 14.03 -9.07
C LEU A 174 8.31 14.82 -7.76
N ASN A 175 9.48 15.21 -7.25
CA ASN A 175 9.68 15.72 -5.89
C ASN A 175 9.20 14.71 -4.82
N GLU A 176 9.53 13.43 -5.03
CA GLU A 176 9.08 12.30 -4.22
C GLU A 176 10.25 11.37 -3.82
N PRO A 177 10.16 10.64 -2.70
CA PRO A 177 11.22 9.75 -2.20
C PRO A 177 11.24 8.42 -2.98
N LEU A 178 11.38 8.49 -4.30
CA LEU A 178 11.19 7.36 -5.21
C LEU A 178 12.16 6.20 -4.93
N VAL A 179 13.45 6.49 -4.75
CA VAL A 179 14.47 5.45 -4.49
C VAL A 179 14.14 4.69 -3.21
N GLU A 180 13.86 5.43 -2.13
CA GLU A 180 13.50 4.88 -0.83
C GLU A 180 12.21 4.04 -0.91
N LEU A 181 11.18 4.52 -1.62
CA LEU A 181 9.94 3.77 -1.82
C LEU A 181 10.19 2.45 -2.55
N ILE A 182 10.96 2.47 -3.64
CA ILE A 182 11.27 1.26 -4.41
C ILE A 182 12.00 0.25 -3.53
N GLU A 183 13.02 0.68 -2.78
CA GLU A 183 13.75 -0.18 -1.86
C GLU A 183 12.83 -0.79 -0.79
N GLN A 184 12.03 0.02 -0.12
CA GLN A 184 11.12 -0.43 0.94
C GLN A 184 10.05 -1.42 0.42
N CYS A 185 9.50 -1.18 -0.77
CA CYS A 185 8.51 -2.06 -1.38
C CYS A 185 9.13 -3.38 -1.86
N LEU A 186 10.27 -3.31 -2.57
CA LEU A 186 10.92 -4.50 -3.13
C LEU A 186 11.57 -5.36 -2.05
N ALA A 187 12.15 -4.76 -1.00
CA ALA A 187 12.77 -5.50 0.09
C ALA A 187 11.78 -6.43 0.83
N GLN A 188 10.48 -6.18 0.75
CA GLN A 188 9.44 -7.07 1.31
C GLN A 188 9.17 -8.33 0.47
N ASP A 189 9.92 -8.53 -0.61
CA ASP A 189 9.77 -9.64 -1.56
C ASP A 189 8.34 -9.72 -2.15
N PRO A 190 8.00 -8.86 -3.12
CA PRO A 190 6.64 -8.74 -3.65
C PRO A 190 6.19 -9.97 -4.44
N ARG A 191 7.10 -10.85 -4.87
CA ARG A 191 6.73 -12.05 -5.64
C ARG A 191 5.82 -12.96 -4.83
N PRO A 192 4.99 -13.79 -5.47
CA PRO A 192 4.27 -14.84 -4.77
C PRO A 192 5.24 -15.84 -4.12
N ALA A 193 5.01 -16.17 -2.84
CA ALA A 193 5.92 -17.00 -2.03
C ALA A 193 6.20 -18.41 -2.61
N TYR A 194 5.30 -18.94 -3.45
CA TYR A 194 5.47 -20.24 -4.11
C TYR A 194 6.39 -20.20 -5.33
N GLN A 195 6.80 -19.00 -5.80
CA GLN A 195 7.65 -18.87 -6.98
C GLN A 195 9.12 -19.02 -6.63
N LEU A 196 9.82 -19.90 -7.34
CA LEU A 196 11.28 -19.97 -7.40
C LEU A 196 11.74 -19.39 -8.74
N PRO A 197 12.02 -18.08 -8.84
CA PRO A 197 12.39 -17.47 -10.11
C PRO A 197 13.76 -17.92 -10.58
N THR A 198 13.92 -18.07 -11.89
CA THR A 198 15.25 -18.13 -12.51
C THR A 198 15.84 -16.72 -12.60
N PRO A 199 17.17 -16.55 -12.65
CA PRO A 199 17.81 -15.23 -12.72
C PRO A 199 17.41 -14.38 -13.93
N GLU A 200 16.90 -15.01 -15.00
CA GLU A 200 16.47 -14.34 -16.24
C GLU A 200 15.05 -13.78 -16.11
N ARG A 201 14.24 -14.30 -15.17
CA ARG A 201 12.86 -13.85 -15.01
C ARG A 201 12.83 -12.38 -14.59
N ARG A 202 12.05 -11.60 -15.33
CA ARG A 202 11.84 -10.17 -15.08
C ARG A 202 10.49 -9.94 -14.41
N TYR A 203 10.49 -9.03 -13.46
CA TYR A 203 9.32 -8.52 -12.78
C TYR A 203 9.20 -7.03 -13.04
N GLY A 204 7.98 -6.50 -12.96
CA GLY A 204 7.71 -5.08 -13.10
C GLY A 204 6.56 -4.65 -12.22
N ALA A 205 6.60 -3.42 -11.73
CA ALA A 205 5.52 -2.78 -11.01
C ALA A 205 5.45 -1.28 -11.32
N ARG A 206 4.27 -0.69 -11.15
CA ARG A 206 4.04 0.73 -11.41
C ARG A 206 3.98 1.58 -10.15
N PHE A 207 4.87 2.57 -10.10
CA PHE A 207 4.90 3.62 -9.08
C PHE A 207 4.71 4.98 -9.75
N TRP A 208 3.71 5.76 -9.36
CA TRP A 208 3.28 6.97 -10.06
C TRP A 208 3.13 6.73 -11.58
N ASP A 209 3.89 7.45 -12.40
CA ASP A 209 3.93 7.34 -13.86
C ASP A 209 5.15 6.54 -14.34
N LEU A 210 5.73 5.68 -13.50
CA LEU A 210 6.97 4.93 -13.76
C LEU A 210 6.74 3.42 -13.74
N ASP A 211 7.32 2.73 -14.73
CA ASP A 211 7.54 1.30 -14.72
C ASP A 211 8.92 1.01 -14.08
N VAL A 212 8.92 0.26 -12.98
CA VAL A 212 10.14 -0.21 -12.31
C VAL A 212 10.32 -1.68 -12.60
N ARG A 213 11.45 -2.08 -13.19
CA ARG A 213 11.73 -3.49 -13.50
C ARG A 213 12.92 -4.03 -12.71
N TRP A 214 12.80 -5.28 -12.27
CA TRP A 214 13.84 -5.96 -11.50
C TRP A 214 13.89 -7.45 -11.81
N HIS A 215 14.91 -8.09 -11.26
CA HIS A 215 15.04 -9.55 -11.21
C HIS A 215 15.67 -10.03 -9.91
N TYR A 216 15.73 -11.34 -9.75
CA TYR A 216 16.40 -12.00 -8.62
C TYR A 216 17.69 -12.64 -9.14
N PRO A 217 18.86 -11.96 -9.10
CA PRO A 217 20.12 -12.52 -9.61
C PRO A 217 20.52 -13.82 -8.89
N GLN A 218 20.14 -13.93 -7.62
CA GLN A 218 20.28 -15.12 -6.78
C GLN A 218 19.14 -15.15 -5.76
N ALA A 219 18.93 -16.29 -5.11
CA ALA A 219 17.95 -16.40 -4.04
C ALA A 219 18.22 -15.37 -2.93
N GLY A 220 17.16 -14.66 -2.51
CA GLY A 220 17.26 -13.68 -1.42
C GLY A 220 17.91 -12.34 -1.79
N ALA A 221 18.09 -12.03 -3.08
CA ALA A 221 18.57 -10.72 -3.51
C ALA A 221 17.72 -10.19 -4.69
N ILE A 222 17.45 -8.89 -4.68
CA ILE A 222 16.81 -8.18 -5.80
C ILE A 222 17.84 -7.28 -6.47
N ARG A 223 17.76 -7.17 -7.80
CA ARG A 223 18.44 -6.12 -8.56
C ARG A 223 17.46 -5.36 -9.44
N VAL A 224 17.34 -4.05 -9.21
CA VAL A 224 16.58 -3.13 -10.07
C VAL A 224 17.39 -2.88 -11.35
N LEU A 225 16.72 -3.03 -12.49
CA LEU A 225 17.33 -3.01 -13.82
C LEU A 225 17.08 -1.71 -14.56
N GLU A 226 15.88 -1.14 -14.41
CA GLU A 226 15.49 0.12 -15.04
C GLU A 226 14.31 0.75 -14.31
N VAL A 227 14.27 2.08 -14.35
CA VAL A 227 13.14 2.92 -13.92
C VAL A 227 12.83 3.85 -15.07
N THR A 228 11.70 3.64 -15.73
CA THR A 228 11.35 4.40 -16.95
C THR A 228 9.94 4.94 -16.84
N LEU A 229 9.64 6.01 -17.58
CA LEU A 229 8.25 6.45 -17.75
C LEU A 229 7.40 5.29 -18.30
N ALA A 230 6.25 5.06 -17.68
CA ALA A 230 5.31 4.07 -18.14
C ALA A 230 4.80 4.50 -19.52
N THR A 231 4.92 3.62 -20.51
CA THR A 231 4.26 3.85 -21.79
C THR A 231 2.75 3.74 -21.57
N ASN A 232 2.00 4.77 -21.97
CA ASN A 232 0.54 4.69 -22.04
C ASN A 232 0.17 3.55 -23.00
N SER A 233 -0.03 2.35 -22.47
CA SER A 233 -0.83 1.35 -23.13
C SER A 233 -2.24 1.92 -23.12
N ALA A 234 -2.69 2.40 -24.29
CA ALA A 234 -4.10 2.71 -24.50
C ALA A 234 -4.91 1.49 -24.06
N HIS A 235 -5.69 1.67 -22.99
CA HIS A 235 -6.74 0.75 -22.57
C HIS A 235 -8.08 1.37 -22.97
#